data_AF-A0A170UFY2-F1
#
_entry.id   AF-A0A170UFY2-F1
#
_cell.length_a   1.000
_cell.length_b   1.000
_cell.length_c   1.000
_cell.angle_alpha   90.00
_cell.angle_beta   90.00
_cell.angle_gamma   90.00
#
_symmetry.space_group_name_H-M   'P 1'
#
loop_
_entity.id
_entity.type
_entity.pdbx_description
1 polymer ?
#
loop_
_entity_poly.entity_id
_entity_poly.type
_entity_poly.pdbx_seq_one_letter_code
_entity_poly.pdbx_strand_id
1 'polypeptide(L)'
;MTISALRKSLGIGIATLALVGGTASVATAGTSHSAGSAAAHSVTGKASAAAKCSYTSSIGFYCGYYKGSATVMTGSKGNAVREVQALINETTSYTPKLAVDGDFGPKTKAAVLWFQKTYKVTPYDGIVGPKTWKELRLK
;
A
#
# COMPACT_ATOMS: atom_id res chain seq x y z
N MET A 1 -39.36 0.84 -29.32
CA MET A 1 -38.40 0.44 -30.38
C MET A 1 -37.01 0.74 -29.84
N THR A 2 -36.09 -0.16 -29.56
CA THR A 2 -35.91 -1.60 -29.83
C THR A 2 -34.93 -2.10 -28.76
N ILE A 3 -35.25 -3.23 -28.15
CA ILE A 3 -34.41 -3.98 -27.23
C ILE A 3 -33.51 -4.86 -28.10
N SER A 4 -32.19 -4.77 -27.98
CA SER A 4 -31.26 -5.73 -28.59
C SER A 4 -30.46 -6.44 -27.52
N ALA A 5 -30.80 -7.72 -27.36
CA ALA A 5 -29.95 -8.80 -26.88
C ALA A 5 -28.62 -8.85 -27.69
N LEU A 6 -27.54 -9.51 -27.30
CA LEU A 6 -27.46 -10.94 -27.03
C LEU A 6 -26.02 -11.33 -26.61
N ARG A 7 -25.95 -12.03 -25.47
CA ARG A 7 -25.07 -13.14 -25.04
C ARG A 7 -24.00 -13.68 -26.01
N LYS A 8 -22.75 -13.75 -25.53
CA LYS A 8 -21.69 -14.80 -25.73
C LYS A 8 -20.38 -14.26 -25.11
N SER A 9 -19.53 -14.98 -24.40
CA SER A 9 -19.20 -16.39 -24.45
C SER A 9 -18.77 -16.91 -23.08
N LEU A 10 -19.27 -18.10 -22.75
CA LEU A 10 -18.78 -19.01 -21.75
C LEU A 10 -17.45 -19.61 -22.26
N GLY A 11 -16.48 -19.83 -21.38
CA GLY A 11 -15.18 -20.43 -21.72
C GLY A 11 -14.44 -20.84 -20.46
N ILE A 12 -14.93 -21.91 -19.83
CA ILE A 12 -14.34 -22.56 -18.66
C ILE A 12 -13.10 -23.31 -19.12
N GLY A 13 -11.93 -22.96 -18.59
CA GLY A 13 -10.66 -23.66 -18.81
C GLY A 13 -10.00 -23.98 -17.48
N ILE A 14 -10.47 -25.02 -16.81
CA ILE A 14 -9.83 -25.60 -15.64
C ILE A 14 -8.61 -26.42 -16.08
N ALA A 15 -7.41 -25.98 -15.71
CA ALA A 15 -6.18 -26.77 -15.86
C ALA A 15 -5.65 -27.12 -14.47
N THR A 16 -6.11 -28.25 -13.93
CA THR A 16 -5.52 -28.90 -12.76
C THR A 16 -4.29 -29.67 -13.19
N LEU A 17 -3.10 -29.28 -12.74
CA LEU A 17 -1.89 -30.10 -12.80
C LEU A 17 -1.39 -30.33 -11.38
N ALA A 18 -1.65 -31.54 -10.88
CA ALA A 18 -1.10 -32.06 -9.64
C ALA A 18 0.33 -32.57 -9.90
N LEU A 19 1.26 -32.22 -9.01
CA LEU A 19 2.52 -32.96 -8.83
C LEU A 19 2.70 -33.26 -7.35
N VAL A 20 2.82 -34.57 -7.12
CA VAL A 20 3.02 -35.29 -5.88
C VAL A 20 4.47 -35.19 -5.42
N GLY A 21 4.69 -35.20 -4.10
CA GLY A 21 5.80 -35.94 -3.48
C GLY A 21 6.86 -35.11 -2.77
N GLY A 22 7.12 -35.43 -1.50
CA GLY A 22 8.35 -35.04 -0.81
C GLY A 22 8.22 -34.95 0.71
N THR A 23 8.73 -35.96 1.40
CA THR A 23 8.60 -36.28 2.83
C THR A 23 9.44 -35.44 3.81
N ALA A 24 8.88 -35.24 5.02
CA ALA A 24 9.45 -35.36 6.39
C ALA A 24 10.89 -34.85 6.67
N SER A 25 11.18 -33.93 7.60
CA SER A 25 11.24 -33.98 9.08
C SER A 25 12.08 -32.75 9.50
N VAL A 26 11.96 -32.05 10.63
CA VAL A 26 12.24 -32.47 12.01
C VAL A 26 11.88 -31.27 12.93
N ALA A 27 11.26 -31.55 14.07
CA ALA A 27 11.00 -30.54 15.11
C ALA A 27 12.23 -30.42 16.03
N THR A 28 12.78 -29.22 16.18
CA THR A 28 13.68 -28.89 17.29
C THR A 28 12.99 -27.90 18.21
N ALA A 29 12.66 -28.39 19.40
CA ALA A 29 12.25 -27.58 20.53
C ALA A 29 13.37 -26.60 20.90
N GLY A 30 13.08 -25.30 20.83
CA GLY A 30 13.94 -24.22 21.28
C GLY A 30 13.24 -23.45 22.38
N THR A 31 13.86 -23.43 23.54
CA THR A 31 13.38 -22.99 24.85
C THR A 31 12.89 -21.53 24.90
N SER A 32 11.67 -21.37 25.39
CA SER A 32 11.07 -20.09 25.80
C SER A 32 11.90 -19.42 26.89
N HIS A 33 12.30 -18.16 26.68
CA HIS A 33 12.73 -17.27 27.75
C HIS A 33 11.67 -16.19 27.93
N SER A 34 10.97 -16.24 29.06
CA SER A 34 10.08 -15.19 29.53
C SER A 34 10.82 -14.34 30.55
N ALA A 35 10.94 -13.04 30.31
CA ALA A 35 10.91 -12.00 31.35
C ALA A 35 11.04 -10.61 30.71
N GLY A 36 10.04 -9.76 30.89
CA GLY A 36 10.09 -8.38 30.46
C GLY A 36 8.72 -7.71 30.37
N SER A 37 7.97 -7.69 31.47
CA SER A 37 6.77 -6.87 31.61
C SER A 37 7.12 -5.39 31.49
N ALA A 38 6.65 -4.74 30.43
CA ALA A 38 6.52 -3.30 30.36
C ALA A 38 5.16 -2.97 29.77
N ALA A 39 4.23 -2.62 30.67
CA ALA A 39 3.04 -1.80 30.48
C ALA A 39 2.28 -1.98 29.14
N ALA A 40 1.26 -2.83 29.20
CA ALA A 40 0.13 -2.79 28.27
C ALA A 40 -0.46 -1.38 28.20
N HIS A 41 -0.23 -0.68 27.09
CA HIS A 41 -1.19 0.31 26.62
C HIS A 41 -2.20 -0.43 25.75
N SER A 42 -3.35 -0.74 26.35
CA SER A 42 -4.52 -1.24 25.66
C SER A 42 -5.02 -0.18 24.67
N VAL A 43 -4.51 -0.21 23.44
CA VAL A 43 -5.23 0.36 22.30
C VAL A 43 -6.16 -0.71 21.76
N THR A 44 -7.33 -0.82 22.38
CA THR A 44 -8.50 -1.37 21.69
C THR A 44 -8.75 -0.53 20.45
N GLY A 45 -8.35 -1.06 19.30
CA GLY A 45 -8.55 -0.44 18.00
C GLY A 45 -8.39 -1.50 16.91
N LYS A 46 -9.48 -2.21 16.63
CA LYS A 46 -9.78 -2.90 15.37
C LYS A 46 -8.86 -2.46 14.24
N ALA A 47 -8.14 -3.39 13.61
CA ALA A 47 -7.38 -3.14 12.39
C ALA A 47 -8.29 -2.42 11.39
N SER A 48 -8.18 -1.09 11.33
CA SER A 48 -9.02 -0.27 10.48
C SER A 48 -8.46 -0.41 9.08
N ALA A 49 -9.29 -0.86 8.15
CA ALA A 49 -9.16 -0.46 6.75
C ALA A 49 -8.78 1.03 6.74
N ALA A 50 -7.67 1.37 6.08
CA ALA A 50 -6.99 2.67 6.08
C ALA A 50 -7.80 3.78 6.78
N ALA A 51 -7.49 4.05 8.05
CA ALA A 51 -8.09 5.16 8.77
C ALA A 51 -7.90 6.42 7.91
N LYS A 52 -9.01 7.12 7.59
CA LYS A 52 -9.00 8.27 6.69
C LYS A 52 -7.85 9.21 7.04
N CYS A 53 -7.13 9.67 6.02
CA CYS A 53 -6.03 10.60 6.22
C CYS A 53 -6.54 11.89 6.89
N SER A 54 -5.81 12.37 7.89
CA SER A 54 -6.19 13.53 8.70
C SER A 54 -5.24 14.69 8.42
N TYR A 55 -5.76 15.91 8.34
CA TYR A 55 -4.93 17.11 8.18
C TYR A 55 -4.34 17.55 9.51
N THR A 56 -3.06 17.86 9.52
CA THR A 56 -2.34 18.41 10.67
C THR A 56 -1.65 19.70 10.27
N SER A 57 -1.73 20.76 11.08
CA SER A 57 -1.15 22.06 10.73
C SER A 57 0.37 22.04 10.58
N SER A 58 1.06 21.06 11.18
CA SER A 58 2.52 20.94 11.16
C SER A 58 3.08 20.17 9.96
N ILE A 59 2.31 19.24 9.39
CA ILE A 59 2.80 18.29 8.37
C ILE A 59 1.94 18.31 7.10
N GLY A 60 0.66 18.68 7.21
CA GLY A 60 -0.37 18.50 6.17
C GLY A 60 -1.17 17.22 6.40
N PHE A 61 -1.73 16.65 5.33
CA PHE A 61 -2.42 15.36 5.36
C PHE A 61 -1.49 14.23 5.78
N TYR A 62 -1.96 13.40 6.71
CA TYR A 62 -1.22 12.30 7.31
C TYR A 62 -2.16 11.12 7.58
N CYS A 63 -1.80 9.93 7.10
CA CYS A 63 -2.63 8.72 7.14
C CYS A 63 -2.23 7.75 8.27
N GLY A 64 -1.35 8.16 9.17
CA GLY A 64 -0.99 7.37 10.35
C GLY A 64 0.25 6.48 10.19
N TYR A 65 0.83 6.33 9.00
CA TYR A 65 1.93 5.39 8.78
C TYR A 65 3.31 6.04 8.92
N TYR A 66 3.52 7.20 8.30
CA TYR A 66 4.86 7.80 8.26
C TYR A 66 4.87 9.34 8.30
N LYS A 67 5.60 9.91 9.26
CA LYS A 67 5.72 11.36 9.48
C LYS A 67 6.97 12.00 8.87
N GLY A 68 7.95 11.20 8.45
CA GLY A 68 9.21 11.70 7.92
C GLY A 68 9.16 12.09 6.44
N SER A 69 10.32 12.20 5.81
CA SER A 69 10.48 12.57 4.40
C SER A 69 11.58 11.77 3.67
N ALA A 70 11.86 10.55 4.13
CA ALA A 70 12.84 9.67 3.49
C ALA A 70 12.45 9.44 2.03
N THR A 71 13.45 9.39 1.16
CA THR A 71 13.23 9.11 -0.26
C THR A 71 12.67 7.69 -0.42
N VAL A 72 11.53 7.58 -1.09
CA VAL A 72 10.88 6.29 -1.38
C VAL A 72 10.89 6.05 -2.88
N MET A 73 11.33 4.87 -3.30
CA MET A 73 11.45 4.48 -4.70
C MET A 73 11.15 3.00 -4.90
N THR A 74 11.16 2.52 -6.15
CA THR A 74 10.95 1.10 -6.46
C THR A 74 11.83 0.19 -5.61
N GLY A 75 11.23 -0.84 -5.02
CA GLY A 75 11.90 -1.77 -4.11
C GLY A 75 11.91 -1.32 -2.64
N SER A 76 11.58 -0.05 -2.34
CA SER A 76 11.38 0.39 -0.96
C SER A 76 10.20 -0.35 -0.32
N LYS A 77 10.29 -0.56 0.99
CA LYS A 77 9.26 -1.25 1.79
C LYS A 77 8.95 -0.51 3.09
N GLY A 78 7.78 -0.78 3.65
CA GLY A 78 7.39 -0.37 5.01
C GLY A 78 6.51 0.88 5.08
N ASN A 79 6.48 1.51 6.25
CA ASN A 79 5.47 2.53 6.58
C ASN A 79 5.53 3.77 5.69
N ALA A 80 6.72 4.18 5.22
CA ALA A 80 6.84 5.30 4.28
C ALA A 80 6.10 5.01 2.96
N VAL A 81 6.17 3.78 2.47
CA VAL A 81 5.43 3.37 1.27
C VAL A 81 3.92 3.32 1.54
N ARG A 82 3.50 2.78 2.68
CA ARG A 82 2.08 2.74 3.08
C ARG A 82 1.48 4.14 3.11
N GLU A 83 2.23 5.10 3.65
CA GLU A 83 1.81 6.50 3.68
C GLU A 83 1.60 7.07 2.27
N VAL A 84 2.55 6.86 1.36
CA VAL A 84 2.40 7.29 -0.05
C VAL A 84 1.17 6.67 -0.69
N GLN A 85 1.00 5.35 -0.55
CA GLN A 85 -0.12 4.62 -1.13
C GLN A 85 -1.47 5.12 -0.58
N ALA A 86 -1.54 5.34 0.73
CA ALA A 86 -2.74 5.85 1.40
C ALA A 86 -3.05 7.30 0.99
N LEU A 87 -2.06 8.20 0.99
CA LEU A 87 -2.26 9.59 0.56
C LEU A 87 -2.79 9.63 -0.88
N ILE A 88 -2.16 8.92 -1.82
CA ILE A 88 -2.64 8.89 -3.21
C ILE A 88 -4.09 8.38 -3.29
N ASN A 89 -4.45 7.33 -2.56
CA ASN A 89 -5.80 6.76 -2.60
C ASN A 89 -6.89 7.66 -2.00
N GLU A 90 -6.55 8.44 -0.98
CA GLU A 90 -7.54 9.14 -0.16
C GLU A 90 -7.59 10.65 -0.45
N THR A 91 -6.51 11.25 -0.93
CA THR A 91 -6.44 12.70 -1.20
C THR A 91 -6.39 13.06 -2.68
N THR A 92 -6.40 12.05 -3.56
CA THR A 92 -6.34 12.27 -5.02
C THR A 92 -7.39 11.44 -5.76
N SER A 93 -7.65 11.80 -7.01
CA SER A 93 -8.58 11.07 -7.88
C SER A 93 -7.92 9.91 -8.65
N TYR A 94 -6.76 9.42 -8.21
CA TYR A 94 -6.07 8.31 -8.89
C TYR A 94 -6.92 7.04 -8.89
N THR A 95 -7.05 6.41 -10.07
CA THR A 95 -7.71 5.11 -10.23
C THR A 95 -6.87 4.21 -11.13
N PRO A 96 -6.79 2.89 -10.85
CA PRO A 96 -7.41 2.16 -9.74
C PRO A 96 -6.75 2.46 -8.37
N LYS A 97 -7.48 2.22 -7.27
CA LYS A 97 -6.91 2.35 -5.91
C LYS A 97 -5.75 1.36 -5.72
N LEU A 98 -4.68 1.84 -5.07
CA LEU A 98 -3.53 1.05 -4.68
C LEU A 98 -3.86 0.16 -3.48
N ALA A 99 -3.21 -1.01 -3.39
CA ALA A 99 -3.11 -1.69 -2.11
C ALA A 99 -2.19 -0.88 -1.20
N VAL A 100 -2.59 -0.72 0.07
CA VAL A 100 -1.76 -0.08 1.11
C VAL A 100 -0.94 -1.17 1.81
N ASP A 101 -0.13 -1.88 1.03
CA ASP A 101 0.65 -3.04 1.45
C ASP A 101 2.07 -2.68 1.94
N GLY A 102 2.51 -1.46 1.68
CA GLY A 102 3.84 -0.98 2.05
C GLY A 102 4.93 -1.46 1.10
N ASP A 103 4.59 -1.99 -0.07
CA ASP A 103 5.55 -2.43 -1.08
C ASP A 103 5.56 -1.48 -2.28
N PHE A 104 6.71 -0.86 -2.55
CA PHE A 104 6.83 0.05 -3.68
C PHE A 104 7.07 -0.73 -4.97
N GLY A 105 6.00 -1.33 -5.47
CA GLY A 105 5.96 -2.08 -6.72
C GLY A 105 5.63 -1.21 -7.94
N PRO A 106 5.49 -1.83 -9.12
CA PRO A 106 5.19 -1.13 -10.37
C PRO A 106 3.90 -0.30 -10.32
N LYS A 107 2.87 -0.79 -9.63
CA LYS A 107 1.60 -0.07 -9.45
C LYS A 107 1.78 1.23 -8.66
N THR A 108 2.52 1.17 -7.55
CA THR A 108 2.85 2.36 -6.74
C THR A 108 3.71 3.34 -7.55
N LYS A 109 4.70 2.85 -8.30
CA LYS A 109 5.50 3.71 -9.18
C LYS A 109 4.64 4.44 -10.21
N ALA A 110 3.73 3.74 -10.87
CA ALA A 110 2.83 4.32 -11.86
C ALA A 110 1.93 5.40 -11.24
N ALA A 111 1.42 5.16 -10.04
CA ALA A 111 0.62 6.13 -9.30
C ALA A 111 1.41 7.37 -8.88
N VAL A 112 2.65 7.21 -8.40
CA VAL A 112 3.55 8.32 -8.07
C VAL A 112 3.87 9.14 -9.32
N LEU A 113 4.18 8.48 -10.44
CA LEU A 113 4.46 9.17 -11.69
C LEU A 113 3.24 9.94 -12.21
N TRP A 114 2.05 9.34 -12.12
CA TRP A 114 0.79 10.02 -12.43
C TRP A 114 0.61 11.24 -11.52
N PHE A 115 0.79 11.09 -10.22
CA PHE A 115 0.67 12.16 -9.24
C PHE A 115 1.61 13.32 -9.58
N GLN A 116 2.89 13.03 -9.78
CA GLN A 116 3.89 14.03 -10.11
C GLN A 116 3.52 14.80 -11.39
N LYS A 117 3.02 14.12 -12.43
CA LYS A 117 2.57 14.76 -13.68
C LYS A 117 1.32 15.61 -13.47
N THR A 118 0.31 15.08 -12.79
CA THR A 118 -0.97 15.76 -12.54
C THR A 118 -0.77 17.05 -11.73
N TYR A 119 0.11 17.00 -10.72
CA TYR A 119 0.39 18.14 -9.84
C TYR A 119 1.67 18.90 -10.20
N LYS A 120 2.25 18.62 -11.38
CA LYS A 120 3.42 19.33 -11.93
C LYS A 120 4.63 19.36 -10.97
N VAL A 121 4.84 18.29 -10.22
CA VAL A 121 5.99 18.11 -9.33
C VAL A 121 7.15 17.54 -10.13
N THR A 122 8.17 18.36 -10.40
CA THR A 122 9.36 17.94 -11.14
C THR A 122 10.48 17.47 -10.20
N PRO A 123 11.26 16.45 -10.59
CA PRO A 123 11.15 15.65 -11.83
C PRO A 123 10.01 14.61 -11.83
N TYR A 124 9.58 14.18 -13.02
CA TYR A 124 8.61 13.09 -13.23
C TYR A 124 9.29 11.73 -13.32
N ASP A 125 9.94 11.32 -12.23
CA ASP A 125 10.80 10.14 -12.16
C ASP A 125 10.15 8.93 -11.47
N GLY A 126 8.98 9.12 -10.85
CA GLY A 126 8.32 8.10 -10.03
C GLY A 126 9.02 7.86 -8.68
N ILE A 127 9.85 8.80 -8.23
CA ILE A 127 10.55 8.76 -6.93
C ILE A 127 9.89 9.78 -5.98
N VAL A 128 9.56 9.36 -4.77
CA VAL A 128 9.00 10.24 -3.74
C VAL A 128 10.14 10.88 -2.96
N GLY A 129 10.63 12.01 -3.48
CA GLY A 129 11.58 12.88 -2.79
C GLY A 129 10.90 13.97 -1.95
N PRO A 130 11.66 14.89 -1.33
CA PRO A 130 11.12 15.93 -0.45
C PRO A 130 10.04 16.81 -1.10
N LYS A 131 10.17 17.13 -2.39
CA LYS A 131 9.17 17.92 -3.14
C LYS A 131 7.86 17.14 -3.29
N THR A 132 7.94 15.86 -3.66
CA THR A 132 6.75 14.99 -3.81
C THR A 132 6.08 14.74 -2.46
N TRP A 133 6.86 14.53 -1.39
CA TRP A 133 6.32 14.43 -0.03
C TRP A 133 5.53 15.64 0.39
N LYS A 134 6.09 16.84 0.16
CA LYS A 134 5.39 18.09 0.47
C LYS A 134 4.07 18.16 -0.29
N GLU A 135 4.10 17.89 -1.59
CA GLU A 135 2.89 18.01 -2.42
C GLU A 135 1.82 17.00 -2.03
N LEU A 136 2.17 15.75 -1.72
CA LEU A 136 1.23 14.71 -1.29
C LEU A 136 0.45 15.12 -0.04
N ARG A 137 1.07 15.90 0.85
CA ARG A 137 0.47 16.33 2.12
C ARG A 137 -0.32 17.63 2.01
N LEU A 138 -0.34 18.26 0.84
CA LEU A 138 -1.10 19.48 0.56
C LEU A 138 -2.38 19.22 -0.23
N LYS A 139 -2.70 17.95 -0.53
CA LYS A 139 -3.93 17.54 -1.22
C LYS A 139 -4.95 17.12 -0.21
#